data_AF-A0A251V5P5-F1
#
_entry.id   AF-A0A251V5P5-F1
#
_cell.length_a   1.000
_cell.length_b   1.000
_cell.length_c   1.000
_cell.angle_alpha   90.00
_cell.angle_beta   90.00
_cell.angle_gamma   90.00
#
_symmetry.space_group_name_H-M   'P 1'
#
loop_
_entity.id
_entity.type
_entity.pdbx_description
1 polymer ?
#
loop_
_entity_poly.entity_id
_entity_poly.type
_entity_poly.pdbx_seq_one_letter_code
_entity_poly.pdbx_strand_id
1 'polypeptide(L)'
;MHLGRLYGSEGIQFDPNQPTLSRRLLFLGQEVDSEISNQLIGLMIYLSIEDDTQDLYLFINSPGGWVIPGVALYDTMQFVQPDVHTICMGSAASMGSFILVGGEITKRLAFPHAWVMIHQPAGSFSEVATENSSWKWENC
;
A
#
# COMPACT_ATOMS: atom_id res chain seq x y z
N MET A 1 -20.22 10.12 -17.09
CA MET A 1 -20.34 8.65 -16.98
C MET A 1 -18.99 8.00 -17.37
N HIS A 2 -17.90 8.28 -16.64
CA HIS A 2 -16.55 7.78 -16.99
C HIS A 2 -15.64 7.39 -15.80
N LEU A 3 -16.13 7.54 -14.56
CA LEU A 3 -15.38 7.16 -13.34
C LEU A 3 -15.54 5.68 -12.95
N GLY A 4 -16.55 4.99 -13.49
CA GLY A 4 -16.84 3.58 -13.17
C GLY A 4 -15.86 2.56 -13.77
N ARG A 5 -14.93 2.98 -14.62
CA ARG A 5 -13.86 2.12 -15.16
C ARG A 5 -12.56 2.14 -14.33
N LEU A 6 -12.45 3.04 -13.36
CA LEU A 6 -11.26 3.12 -12.50
C LEU A 6 -11.35 2.18 -11.27
N TYR A 7 -12.57 1.72 -10.94
CA TYR A 7 -12.87 0.92 -9.75
C TYR A 7 -13.97 -0.11 -10.08
N GLY A 8 -13.62 -1.11 -10.89
CA GLY A 8 -14.47 -2.29 -11.08
C GLY A 8 -14.33 -3.25 -9.90
N SER A 9 -15.32 -4.11 -9.68
CA SER A 9 -15.35 -5.14 -8.63
C SER A 9 -14.31 -6.27 -8.80
N GLU A 10 -13.32 -6.10 -9.68
CA GLU A 10 -12.31 -7.09 -10.09
C GLU A 10 -10.87 -6.56 -9.95
N GLY A 11 -10.64 -5.57 -9.07
CA GLY A 11 -9.33 -4.97 -8.88
C GLY A 11 -8.97 -3.94 -9.96
N ILE A 12 -7.80 -3.29 -9.82
CA ILE A 12 -7.34 -2.28 -10.78
C ILE A 12 -6.89 -3.00 -12.06
N GLN A 13 -7.68 -2.89 -13.12
CA GLN A 13 -7.33 -3.44 -14.42
C GLN A 13 -6.22 -2.61 -15.06
N PHE A 14 -5.03 -3.20 -15.19
CA PHE A 14 -3.87 -2.60 -15.82
C PHE A 14 -4.14 -2.33 -17.31
N ASP A 15 -4.18 -1.05 -17.69
CA ASP A 15 -4.15 -0.61 -19.08
C ASP A 15 -3.08 0.49 -19.19
N PRO A 16 -2.00 0.27 -19.96
CA PRO A 16 -0.91 1.25 -20.11
C PRO A 16 -1.37 2.54 -20.81
N ASN A 17 -2.53 2.54 -21.47
CA ASN A 17 -3.12 3.75 -22.05
C ASN A 17 -4.00 4.54 -21.07
N GLN A 18 -4.05 4.14 -19.79
CA GLN A 18 -4.80 4.88 -18.79
C GLN A 18 -4.20 6.28 -18.60
N PRO A 19 -5.00 7.36 -18.72
CA PRO A 19 -4.51 8.73 -18.62
C PRO A 19 -3.80 9.06 -17.29
N THR A 20 -4.09 8.29 -16.23
CA THR A 20 -3.45 8.43 -14.92
C THR A 20 -2.03 7.86 -14.90
N LEU A 21 -1.78 6.75 -15.60
CA LEU A 21 -0.45 6.15 -15.73
C LEU A 21 0.49 7.08 -16.50
N SER A 22 -0.01 7.69 -17.59
CA SER A 22 0.74 8.69 -18.36
C SER A 22 1.14 9.92 -17.52
N ARG A 23 0.48 10.14 -16.38
CA ARG A 23 0.73 11.24 -15.45
C ARG A 23 1.39 10.77 -14.14
N ARG A 24 1.78 9.49 -14.03
CA ARG A 24 2.44 8.89 -12.86
C ARG A 24 1.62 9.04 -11.56
N LEU A 25 0.29 9.02 -11.68
CA LEU A 25 -0.63 9.12 -10.55
C LEU A 25 -1.08 7.72 -10.13
N LEU A 26 -0.76 7.35 -8.89
CA LEU A 26 -1.09 6.10 -8.23
C LEU A 26 -2.13 6.34 -7.13
N PHE A 27 -3.05 5.39 -6.93
CA PHE A 27 -4.14 5.54 -5.97
C PHE A 27 -4.26 4.33 -5.05
N LEU A 28 -4.10 4.55 -3.75
CA LEU A 28 -4.45 3.62 -2.69
C LEU A 28 -5.76 4.08 -2.05
N GLY A 29 -6.89 3.66 -2.61
CA GLY A 29 -8.24 4.10 -2.21
C GLY A 29 -9.04 3.08 -1.41
N GLN A 30 -8.41 1.99 -0.96
CA GLN A 30 -9.05 0.85 -0.30
C GLN A 30 -8.16 0.27 0.81
N GLU A 31 -8.62 -0.81 1.44
CA GLU A 31 -7.82 -1.58 2.39
C GLU A 31 -6.54 -2.11 1.74
N VAL A 32 -5.44 -2.13 2.49
CA VAL A 32 -4.16 -2.69 2.06
C VAL A 32 -4.22 -4.21 2.14
N ASP A 33 -4.22 -4.88 1.00
CA ASP A 33 -4.10 -6.33 0.88
C ASP A 33 -2.99 -6.71 -0.12
N SER A 34 -2.79 -8.00 -0.34
CA SER A 34 -1.80 -8.52 -1.28
C SER A 34 -2.06 -8.11 -2.72
N GLU A 35 -3.32 -7.98 -3.13
CA GLU A 35 -3.68 -7.67 -4.51
C GLU A 35 -3.34 -6.22 -4.85
N ILE A 36 -3.86 -5.27 -4.07
CA ILE A 36 -3.63 -3.84 -4.31
C ILE A 36 -2.14 -3.49 -4.13
N SER A 37 -1.47 -4.11 -3.17
CA SER A 37 -0.04 -3.88 -2.95
C SER A 37 0.77 -4.36 -4.15
N ASN A 38 0.51 -5.56 -4.66
CA ASN A 38 1.21 -6.07 -5.85
C ASN A 38 0.95 -5.22 -7.10
N GLN A 39 -0.28 -4.73 -7.27
CA GLN A 39 -0.61 -3.81 -8.38
C GLN A 39 0.20 -2.51 -8.27
N LEU A 40 0.22 -1.87 -7.10
CA LEU A 40 0.97 -0.63 -6.89
C LEU A 40 2.49 -0.84 -7.03
N ILE A 41 3.03 -1.92 -6.49
CA ILE A 41 4.45 -2.30 -6.62
C ILE A 41 4.83 -2.46 -8.09
N GLY A 42 4.03 -3.23 -8.85
CA GLY A 42 4.27 -3.44 -10.28
C GLY A 42 4.24 -2.14 -11.08
N LEU A 43 3.29 -1.25 -10.76
CA LEU A 43 3.20 0.08 -11.39
C LEU A 43 4.39 0.98 -11.06
N MET A 44 4.83 1.02 -9.80
CA MET A 44 6.00 1.80 -9.40
C MET A 44 7.27 1.34 -10.12
N ILE A 45 7.50 0.02 -10.18
CA ILE A 45 8.64 -0.56 -10.89
C ILE A 45 8.55 -0.26 -12.39
N TYR A 46 7.38 -0.45 -12.99
CA TYR A 46 7.18 -0.18 -14.42
C TYR A 46 7.47 1.28 -14.77
N LEU A 47 6.90 2.23 -14.03
CA LEU A 47 7.11 3.67 -14.27
C LEU A 47 8.56 4.09 -13.99
N SER A 48 9.22 3.46 -13.02
CA SER A 48 10.66 3.68 -12.76
C SER A 48 11.54 3.16 -13.89
N ILE A 49 11.15 2.09 -14.59
CA ILE A 49 11.88 1.58 -15.77
C ILE A 49 11.60 2.46 -16.99
N GLU A 50 10.37 2.96 -17.13
CA GLU A 50 9.96 3.80 -18.26
C GLU A 50 10.70 5.15 -18.27
N ASP A 51 10.79 5.81 -17.12
CA ASP A 51 11.59 7.03 -16.92
C ASP A 51 11.86 7.19 -15.41
N ASP A 52 13.12 7.14 -15.02
CA ASP A 52 13.58 7.20 -13.63
C ASP A 52 13.79 8.63 -13.11
N THR A 53 13.63 9.65 -13.97
CA THR A 53 13.85 11.06 -13.63
C THR A 53 12.58 11.76 -13.17
N GLN A 54 11.41 11.17 -13.44
CA GLN A 54 10.11 11.76 -13.12
C GLN A 54 9.48 11.14 -11.88
N ASP A 55 9.20 11.98 -10.90
CA ASP A 55 8.55 11.62 -9.63
C ASP A 55 7.21 10.86 -9.79
N LEU A 56 6.87 10.08 -8.77
CA LEU A 56 5.60 9.35 -8.65
C LEU A 56 4.69 10.03 -7.63
N TYR A 57 3.38 10.02 -7.87
CA TYR A 57 2.40 10.63 -6.97
C TYR A 57 1.41 9.58 -6.45
N LEU A 58 1.56 9.19 -5.19
CA LEU A 58 0.69 8.24 -4.51
C LEU A 58 -0.37 8.96 -3.66
N PHE A 59 -1.61 8.90 -4.12
CA PHE A 59 -2.77 9.39 -3.38
C PHE A 59 -3.33 8.31 -2.47
N ILE A 60 -3.51 8.63 -1.19
CA ILE A 60 -3.85 7.67 -0.13
C ILE A 60 -5.18 8.06 0.51
N ASN A 61 -6.16 7.18 0.40
CA ASN A 61 -7.40 7.15 1.17
C ASN A 61 -7.63 5.73 1.66
N SER A 62 -7.02 5.34 2.77
CA SER A 62 -7.01 3.95 3.23
C SER A 62 -7.19 3.85 4.75
N PRO A 63 -8.05 2.91 5.22
CA PRO A 63 -8.16 2.58 6.64
C PRO A 63 -6.96 1.76 7.17
N GLY A 64 -6.01 1.40 6.31
CA GLY A 64 -4.93 0.46 6.63
C GLY A 64 -5.22 -0.92 6.07
N GLY A 65 -4.74 -1.95 6.74
CA GLY A 65 -4.89 -3.34 6.30
C GLY A 65 -3.71 -4.20 6.71
N TRP A 66 -3.35 -5.14 5.85
CA TRP A 66 -2.34 -6.15 6.11
C TRP A 66 -0.94 -5.53 6.20
N VAL A 67 -0.21 -5.90 7.25
CA VAL A 67 1.15 -5.39 7.50
C VAL A 67 2.12 -5.84 6.43
N ILE A 68 2.16 -7.13 6.08
CA ILE A 68 3.17 -7.67 5.15
C ILE A 68 3.05 -7.07 3.73
N PRO A 69 1.87 -7.01 3.10
CA PRO A 69 1.71 -6.33 1.81
C PRO A 69 2.06 -4.84 1.87
N GLY A 70 1.67 -4.15 2.96
CA GLY A 70 1.99 -2.73 3.13
C GLY A 70 3.49 -2.46 3.32
N VAL A 71 4.23 -3.37 3.97
CA VAL A 71 5.70 -3.30 4.07
C VAL A 71 6.34 -3.54 2.69
N ALA A 72 5.86 -4.50 1.91
CA ALA A 72 6.36 -4.72 0.55
C ALA A 72 6.18 -3.49 -0.35
N LEU A 73 5.03 -2.81 -0.22
CA LEU A 73 4.78 -1.55 -0.90
C LEU A 73 5.74 -0.45 -0.42
N TYR A 74 5.92 -0.31 0.89
CA TYR A 74 6.87 0.64 1.47
C TYR A 74 8.30 0.41 0.96
N ASP A 75 8.79 -0.83 0.99
CA ASP A 75 10.14 -1.17 0.52
C ASP A 75 10.30 -0.84 -0.96
N THR A 76 9.26 -1.07 -1.76
CA THR A 76 9.27 -0.68 -3.18
C THR A 76 9.36 0.83 -3.36
N MET A 77 8.65 1.61 -2.53
CA MET A 77 8.76 3.08 -2.55
C MET A 77 10.18 3.57 -2.24
N GLN A 78 10.94 2.83 -1.41
CA GLN A 78 12.34 3.15 -1.12
C GLN A 78 13.31 2.63 -2.21
N PHE A 79 12.89 1.61 -2.97
CA PHE A 79 13.72 0.95 -3.96
C PHE A 79 13.73 1.68 -5.31
N VAL A 80 12.58 2.20 -5.74
CA VAL A 80 12.48 2.91 -7.02
C VAL A 80 13.28 4.20 -7.00
N GLN A 81 13.86 4.57 -8.14
CA GLN A 81 14.70 5.77 -8.25
C GLN A 81 13.91 7.08 -8.17
N PRO A 82 12.70 7.19 -8.77
CA PRO A 82 11.90 8.41 -8.63
C PRO A 82 11.42 8.63 -7.21
N ASP A 83 11.40 9.90 -6.79
CA ASP A 83 10.82 10.27 -5.51
C ASP A 83 9.32 9.98 -5.49
N VAL A 84 8.86 9.31 -4.44
CA VAL A 84 7.44 9.02 -4.24
C VAL A 84 6.81 10.10 -3.37
N HIS A 85 5.99 10.95 -3.98
CA HIS A 85 5.13 11.90 -3.27
C HIS A 85 3.95 11.15 -2.69
N THR A 86 3.65 11.38 -1.42
CA THR A 86 2.47 10.79 -0.77
C THR A 86 1.49 11.89 -0.38
N ILE A 87 0.23 11.70 -0.77
CA ILE A 87 -0.83 12.69 -0.55
C ILE A 87 -2.03 12.02 0.12
N CYS A 88 -2.26 12.34 1.39
CA CYS A 88 -3.43 11.87 2.11
C CYS A 88 -4.69 12.64 1.68
N MET A 89 -5.67 11.92 1.14
CA MET A 89 -7.00 12.39 0.81
C MET A 89 -8.02 11.64 1.67
N GLY A 90 -8.72 12.34 2.55
CA GLY A 90 -9.72 11.71 3.42
C GLY A 90 -9.10 11.04 4.64
N SER A 91 -8.55 9.83 4.50
CA SER A 91 -7.95 9.13 5.65
C SER A 91 -6.70 8.30 5.31
N ALA A 92 -5.75 8.27 6.23
CA ALA A 92 -4.61 7.36 6.22
C ALA A 92 -4.47 6.79 7.63
N ALA A 93 -5.06 5.63 7.88
CA ALA A 93 -5.03 4.98 9.18
C ALA A 93 -4.14 3.72 9.16
N SER A 94 -3.52 3.38 10.28
CA SER A 94 -2.73 2.15 10.44
C SER A 94 -1.66 2.00 9.35
N MET A 95 -1.67 0.90 8.58
CA MET A 95 -0.77 0.74 7.43
C MET A 95 -0.90 1.84 6.36
N GLY A 96 -2.06 2.47 6.21
CA GLY A 96 -2.20 3.65 5.34
C GLY A 96 -1.39 4.84 5.86
N SER A 97 -1.34 5.05 7.18
CA SER A 97 -0.49 6.08 7.80
C SER A 97 1.00 5.74 7.67
N PHE A 98 1.35 4.46 7.74
CA PHE A 98 2.72 3.96 7.55
C PHE A 98 3.20 4.21 6.11
N ILE A 99 2.38 3.87 5.12
CA ILE A 99 2.68 4.14 3.71
C ILE A 99 2.76 5.65 3.45
N LEU A 100 1.87 6.45 4.04
CA LEU A 100 1.91 7.91 3.93
C LEU A 100 3.26 8.48 4.38
N VAL A 101 3.80 8.02 5.51
CA VAL A 101 5.11 8.50 5.99
C VAL A 101 6.30 7.97 5.20
N GLY A 102 6.12 6.91 4.41
CA GLY A 102 7.14 6.31 3.54
C GLY A 102 7.44 7.08 2.25
N GLY A 103 6.67 8.11 1.92
CA GLY A 103 7.02 9.01 0.83
C GLY A 103 8.30 9.80 1.11
N GLU A 104 8.86 10.40 0.06
CA GLU A 104 10.11 11.16 0.14
C GLU A 104 10.01 12.30 1.17
N ILE A 105 11.09 12.52 1.93
CA ILE A 105 11.13 13.58 2.94
C ILE A 105 10.86 14.92 2.23
N THR A 106 10.05 15.78 2.85
CA THR A 106 9.52 17.04 2.28
C THR A 106 8.41 16.91 1.22
N LYS A 107 8.15 15.70 0.68
CA LYS A 107 7.12 15.44 -0.35
C LYS A 107 5.90 14.67 0.19
N ARG A 108 5.65 14.77 1.50
CA ARG A 108 4.53 14.13 2.20
C ARG A 108 3.48 15.17 2.57
N LEU A 109 2.29 15.04 2.00
CA LEU A 109 1.22 16.02 2.09
C LEU A 109 -0.07 15.38 2.62
N ALA A 110 -0.90 16.19 3.25
CA ALA A 110 -2.25 15.81 3.64
C ALA A 110 -3.19 16.97 3.34
N PHE A 111 -4.40 16.66 2.87
CA PHE A 111 -5.42 17.69 2.69
C PHE A 111 -5.85 18.28 4.04
N PRO A 112 -6.36 19.53 4.08
CA PRO A 112 -6.68 20.23 5.33
C PRO A 112 -7.66 19.51 6.27
N HIS A 113 -8.49 18.61 5.72
CA HIS A 113 -9.48 17.84 6.46
C HIS A 113 -9.18 16.35 6.49
N ALA A 114 -8.00 15.93 6.03
CA ALA A 114 -7.60 14.53 6.05
C ALA A 114 -7.25 14.09 7.48
N TRP A 115 -7.54 12.83 7.80
CA TRP A 115 -7.26 12.23 9.10
C TRP A 115 -6.14 11.20 9.00
N VAL A 116 -5.10 11.37 9.82
CA VAL A 116 -4.02 10.41 9.96
C VAL A 116 -4.14 9.75 11.32
N MET A 117 -4.19 8.42 11.36
CA MET A 117 -4.35 7.65 12.59
C MET A 117 -3.29 6.57 12.66
N ILE A 118 -2.53 6.55 13.76
CA ILE A 118 -1.51 5.54 14.01
C ILE A 118 -1.97 4.68 15.18
N HIS A 119 -1.82 3.37 15.06
CA HIS A 119 -2.01 2.44 16.16
C HIS A 119 -1.07 1.25 16.02
N GLN A 120 -0.82 0.55 17.12
CA GLN A 120 -0.02 -0.68 17.13
C GLN A 120 -0.65 -1.77 16.23
N PRO A 121 0.16 -2.60 15.54
CA PRO A 121 -0.38 -3.69 14.73
C PRO A 121 -1.17 -4.67 15.59
N ALA A 122 -2.27 -5.18 15.05
CA ALA A 122 -3.05 -6.26 15.64
C ALA A 122 -2.77 -7.55 14.89
N GLY A 123 -2.70 -8.67 15.60
CA GLY A 123 -2.51 -9.99 15.02
C GLY A 123 -3.20 -11.05 15.86
N SER A 124 -3.68 -12.09 15.20
CA SER A 124 -4.23 -13.29 15.83
C SER A 124 -3.48 -14.51 15.29
N PHE A 125 -3.08 -15.41 16.18
CA PHE A 125 -2.48 -16.68 15.80
C PHE A 125 -3.53 -17.78 15.96
N SER A 126 -3.80 -18.52 14.88
CA SER A 126 -4.60 -19.75 14.96
C SER A 126 -3.66 -20.91 15.22
N GLU A 127 -3.74 -21.50 16.41
CA GLU A 127 -3.08 -22.78 16.64
C GLU A 127 -3.76 -23.84 15.76
N VAL A 128 -3.01 -24.44 14.85
CA VAL A 128 -3.39 -25.75 14.32
C VAL A 128 -3.28 -26.67 15.52
N ALA A 129 -4.41 -27.24 15.97
CA ALA A 129 -4.42 -28.23 17.03
C ALA A 129 -3.44 -29.34 16.64
N THR A 130 -2.25 -29.32 17.24
CA THR A 130 -1.30 -30.40 17.12
C THR A 130 -1.97 -31.58 17.79
N GLU A 131 -2.44 -32.52 16.97
CA GLU A 131 -2.99 -33.77 17.46
C GLU A 131 -1.98 -34.36 18.46
N ASN A 132 -2.46 -34.63 19.67
CA ASN A 132 -1.67 -35.04 20.83
C ASN A 132 -0.67 -36.16 20.48
N SER A 133 0.57 -35.81 20.18
CA SER A 133 1.69 -36.74 20.34
C SER A 133 2.24 -36.55 21.75
N SER A 134 1.85 -37.49 22.60
CA SER A 134 2.16 -37.64 24.00
C SER A 134 3.67 -37.64 24.30
N TRP A 135 4.27 -36.45 24.43
CA TRP A 135 5.57 -36.27 25.07
C TRP A 135 5.45 -35.26 26.20
N LYS A 136 5.01 -35.77 27.35
CA LYS A 136 5.02 -35.04 28.62
C LYS A 136 6.46 -34.84 29.08
N TRP A 137 6.84 -33.60 29.35
CA TRP A 137 8.16 -33.20 29.89
C TRP A 137 8.28 -33.37 31.41
N GLU A 138 7.70 -34.42 31.99
CA GLU A 138 7.89 -34.69 33.43
C GLU A 138 9.35 -35.16 33.68
N ASN A 139 10.20 -34.22 34.13
CA ASN A 139 11.47 -34.34 34.89
C ASN A 139 12.68 -33.54 34.33
N CYS A 140 12.65 -32.21 34.47
CA CYS A 140 13.84 -31.38 34.69
C CYS A 140 13.52 -30.32 35.74
#